data_AF-A0AA35TM00-F1
#
_entry.id   AF-A0AA35TM00-F1
#
_cell.length_a   1.000
_cell.length_b   1.000
_cell.length_c   1.000
_cell.angle_alpha   90.00
_cell.angle_beta   90.00
_cell.angle_gamma   90.00
#
_symmetry.space_group_name_H-M   'P 1'
#
loop_
_entity.id
_entity.type
_entity.pdbx_description
1 polymer ?
#
loop_
_entity_poly.entity_id
_entity_poly.type
_entity_poly.pdbx_seq_one_letter_code
_entity_poly.pdbx_strand_id
1 'polypeptide(L)'
;MRQTLDTVGPDNTRRFMHHYNFPSFSTGEARRVGSPGRREIGHGALAERAILPTLPSEDVFPYAIRVVSEVLSSNGSTSMGSVCGTSLALMDAGIPVTEPVAGIAMGLVTSEDGQYAILSDIQGIEDFLGDMDFKVAGTAAGVNALQMDIKWTGLTQEILAEALEQARIGRLHIMSKMAEVITVSKTQMSPHAPKMIRLKINPDKIGALIGPGGRVIRAIQEETGTNIDVQDDGTVTIGGVDQTKLEMAQSKVDSLTRELAIGDIFTGKVVRLTNFGAFIELVPGRDGLIRNGDLGDLEEDLVEGQEITVMIHEIDSQGRVNLSRRALFGDDSPPAPRPEGARPGGFGGGRGGDRGGRPGGFGGGGRGGPGGRSGGGGGNRNGGGRPPMGGGGRGPAPGAGGDRRFDGGGRAPGAPQA
;
A
#
# COMPACT_ATOMS: atom_id res chain seq x y z
N MET A 1 -0.24 5.28 -6.08
CA MET A 1 0.02 6.74 -6.12
C MET A 1 0.63 7.16 -4.80
N ARG A 2 1.88 7.63 -4.80
CA ARG A 2 2.57 8.20 -3.64
C ARG A 2 3.39 9.39 -4.13
N GLN A 3 3.73 10.34 -3.27
CA GLN A 3 4.72 11.35 -3.62
C GLN A 3 6.10 10.68 -3.62
N THR A 4 6.82 10.72 -4.73
CA THR A 4 8.23 10.32 -4.76
C THR A 4 9.08 11.43 -4.16
N LEU A 5 9.98 11.06 -3.27
CA LEU A 5 10.92 11.95 -2.60
C LEU A 5 12.33 11.56 -3.05
N ASP A 6 13.07 12.53 -3.58
CA ASP A 6 14.51 12.40 -3.87
C ASP A 6 15.27 13.23 -2.84
N THR A 7 15.60 12.59 -1.72
CA THR A 7 16.27 13.22 -0.58
C THR A 7 17.42 12.33 -0.11
N VAL A 8 18.24 12.86 0.80
CA VAL A 8 19.31 12.08 1.44
C VAL A 8 18.78 10.99 2.39
N GLY A 9 17.50 11.04 2.77
CA GLY A 9 16.88 10.09 3.69
C GLY A 9 16.54 8.76 3.03
N PRO A 10 16.27 7.71 3.83
CA PRO A 10 15.87 6.41 3.30
C PRO A 10 14.44 6.41 2.73
N ASP A 11 13.62 7.39 3.13
CA ASP A 11 12.21 7.48 2.75
C ASP A 11 12.06 8.08 1.35
N ASN A 12 11.87 7.21 0.36
CA ASN A 12 11.71 7.62 -1.04
C ASN A 12 10.26 7.91 -1.43
N THR A 13 9.28 7.64 -0.54
CA THR A 13 7.86 7.87 -0.87
C THR A 13 7.05 8.38 0.31
N ARG A 14 6.03 9.20 0.02
CA ARG A 14 5.04 9.70 1.00
C ARG A 14 3.62 9.30 0.59
N ARG A 15 2.91 8.61 1.49
CA ARG A 15 1.48 8.24 1.30
C ARG A 15 0.53 9.34 1.79
N PHE A 16 0.83 9.91 2.94
CA PHE A 16 0.08 11.03 3.52
C PHE A 16 0.82 12.33 3.25
N MET A 17 0.13 13.30 2.68
CA MET A 17 0.67 14.60 2.32
C MET A 17 -0.18 15.67 2.97
N HIS A 18 0.39 16.42 3.91
CA HIS A 18 -0.26 17.59 4.48
C HIS A 18 0.35 18.87 3.91
N HIS A 19 -0.45 19.66 3.23
CA HIS A 19 -0.08 20.99 2.78
C HIS A 19 -0.81 22.03 3.61
N TYR A 20 -0.07 23.05 4.02
CA TYR A 20 -0.57 24.13 4.85
C TYR A 20 -0.28 25.45 4.15
N ASN A 21 -1.31 26.25 3.98
CA ASN A 21 -1.27 27.53 3.29
C ASN A 21 -1.75 28.64 4.23
N PHE A 22 -0.96 29.71 4.31
CA PHE A 22 -1.21 30.87 5.15
C PHE A 22 -1.24 32.14 4.28
N PRO A 23 -2.35 32.37 3.56
CA PRO A 23 -2.46 33.53 2.69
C PRO A 23 -2.47 34.83 3.51
N SER A 24 -1.94 35.91 2.94
CA SER A 24 -1.78 37.18 3.68
C SER A 24 -3.08 37.79 4.15
N PHE A 25 -4.19 37.54 3.43
CA PHE A 25 -5.50 38.05 3.83
C PHE A 25 -5.98 37.46 5.17
N SER A 26 -5.43 36.32 5.60
CA SER A 26 -5.80 35.67 6.87
C SER A 26 -5.47 36.52 8.11
N THR A 27 -4.51 37.45 7.98
CA THR A 27 -4.17 38.46 8.98
C THR A 27 -4.59 39.87 8.57
N GLY A 28 -5.42 39.99 7.52
CA GLY A 28 -5.86 41.29 7.00
C GLY A 28 -4.81 42.02 6.15
N GLU A 29 -3.75 41.34 5.71
CA GLU A 29 -2.67 41.96 4.94
C GLU A 29 -2.78 41.68 3.44
N ALA A 30 -2.32 42.63 2.63
CA ALA A 30 -2.16 42.46 1.18
C ALA A 30 -0.69 42.18 0.83
N ARG A 31 -0.37 40.93 0.48
CA ARG A 31 0.96 40.53 -0.03
C ARG A 31 0.83 39.70 -1.30
N ARG A 32 1.93 39.58 -2.04
CA ARG A 32 1.98 38.72 -3.23
C ARG A 32 1.87 37.25 -2.80
N VAL A 33 0.92 36.52 -3.40
CA VAL A 33 0.80 35.07 -3.23
C VAL A 33 1.94 34.40 -4.00
N GLY A 34 2.64 33.48 -3.33
CA GLY A 34 3.82 32.81 -3.87
C GLY A 34 3.99 31.40 -3.34
N SER A 35 5.20 30.85 -3.46
CA SER A 35 5.54 29.55 -2.91
C SER A 35 5.49 29.56 -1.37
N PRO A 36 5.17 28.42 -0.73
CA PRO A 36 5.09 28.33 0.72
C PRO A 36 6.44 28.64 1.38
N GLY A 37 6.41 29.48 2.41
CA GLY A 37 7.55 29.82 3.24
C GLY A 37 7.90 28.73 4.26
N ARG A 38 9.02 28.90 4.97
CA ARG A 38 9.50 27.94 5.98
C ARG A 38 8.48 27.65 7.08
N ARG A 39 7.76 28.69 7.53
CA ARG A 39 6.75 28.55 8.60
C ARG A 39 5.55 27.71 8.14
N GLU A 40 5.10 27.90 6.90
CA GLU A 40 4.00 27.12 6.33
C GLU A 40 4.39 25.64 6.20
N ILE A 41 5.60 25.35 5.70
CA ILE A 41 6.14 24.00 5.65
C ILE A 41 6.26 23.39 7.06
N GLY A 42 6.76 24.15 8.04
CA GLY A 42 6.90 23.70 9.42
C GLY A 42 5.56 23.39 10.09
N HIS A 43 4.56 24.26 9.92
CA HIS A 43 3.21 24.06 10.45
C HIS A 43 2.52 22.85 9.79
N GLY A 44 2.65 22.70 8.47
CA GLY A 44 2.14 21.52 7.76
C GLY A 44 2.80 20.24 8.24
N ALA A 45 4.12 20.23 8.43
CA ALA A 45 4.84 19.08 8.96
C ALA A 45 4.44 18.74 10.41
N LEU A 46 4.19 19.73 11.26
CA LEU A 46 3.68 19.50 12.62
C LEU A 46 2.30 18.85 12.59
N ALA A 47 1.39 19.38 11.77
CA ALA A 47 0.05 18.82 11.63
C ALA A 47 0.10 17.41 11.06
N GLU A 48 0.98 17.17 10.08
CA GLU A 48 1.18 15.84 9.52
C GLU A 48 1.65 14.83 10.58
N ARG A 49 2.67 15.19 11.37
CA ARG A 49 3.20 14.35 12.45
C ARG A 49 2.15 14.04 13.51
N ALA A 50 1.27 15.00 13.81
CA ALA A 50 0.19 14.80 14.78
C ALA A 50 -0.86 13.79 14.29
N ILE A 51 -1.13 13.75 12.98
CA ILE A 51 -2.19 12.92 12.38
C ILE A 51 -1.68 11.55 11.96
N LEU A 52 -0.42 11.44 11.52
CA LEU A 52 0.15 10.20 10.98
C LEU A 52 -0.08 8.96 11.86
N PRO A 53 0.03 9.02 13.21
CA PRO A 53 -0.18 7.85 14.07
C PRO A 53 -1.61 7.29 14.06
N THR A 54 -2.61 8.08 13.67
CA THR A 54 -4.02 7.64 13.66
C THR A 54 -4.51 7.21 12.27
N LEU A 55 -3.66 7.32 11.25
CA LEU A 55 -4.02 6.89 9.90
C LEU A 55 -4.03 5.36 9.79
N PRO A 56 -5.02 4.79 9.06
CA PRO A 56 -5.05 3.36 8.81
C PRO A 56 -3.86 2.92 7.97
N SER A 57 -3.47 1.65 8.13
CA SER A 57 -2.46 1.02 7.26
C SER A 57 -2.91 1.04 5.80
N GLU A 58 -1.97 0.81 4.90
CA GLU A 58 -2.28 0.75 3.47
C GLU A 58 -3.17 -0.44 3.10
N ASP A 59 -3.09 -1.53 3.85
CA ASP A 59 -3.91 -2.72 3.62
C ASP A 59 -5.38 -2.46 3.94
N VAL A 60 -5.64 -1.63 4.97
CA VAL A 60 -7.00 -1.21 5.34
C VAL A 60 -7.50 -0.10 4.42
N PHE A 61 -6.63 0.82 4.03
CA PHE A 61 -7.01 1.97 3.22
C PHE A 61 -5.96 2.26 2.13
N PRO A 62 -6.07 1.63 0.95
CA PRO A 62 -5.02 1.63 -0.09
C PRO A 62 -5.00 2.91 -0.93
N TYR A 63 -5.05 4.07 -0.27
CA TYR A 63 -5.12 5.39 -0.89
C TYR A 63 -3.91 6.24 -0.52
N ALA A 64 -3.49 7.08 -1.47
CA ALA A 64 -2.75 8.29 -1.15
C ALA A 64 -3.72 9.32 -0.58
N ILE A 65 -3.34 9.95 0.53
CA ILE A 65 -4.17 10.92 1.22
C ILE A 65 -3.47 12.27 1.11
N ARG A 66 -4.15 13.24 0.50
CA ARG A 66 -3.68 14.62 0.46
C ARG A 66 -4.68 15.49 1.21
N VAL A 67 -4.18 16.22 2.19
CA VAL A 67 -4.95 17.24 2.92
C VAL A 67 -4.31 18.60 2.65
N VAL A 68 -5.15 19.60 2.40
CA VAL A 68 -4.73 20.99 2.27
C VAL A 68 -5.47 21.79 3.33
N SER A 69 -4.73 22.39 4.26
CA SER A 69 -5.26 23.33 5.24
C SER A 69 -5.07 24.74 4.74
N GLU A 70 -6.17 25.41 4.43
CA GLU A 70 -6.21 26.81 4.03
C GLU A 70 -6.58 27.67 5.24
N VAL A 71 -5.67 28.52 5.69
CA VAL A 71 -5.95 29.43 6.80
C VAL A 71 -6.70 30.65 6.30
N LEU A 72 -7.97 30.77 6.68
CA LEU A 72 -8.81 31.90 6.25
C LEU A 72 -8.75 33.08 7.23
N SER A 73 -8.45 32.82 8.49
CA SER A 73 -8.26 33.82 9.54
C SER A 73 -7.24 33.33 10.57
N SER A 74 -6.53 34.26 11.20
CA SER A 74 -5.52 33.92 12.21
C SER A 74 -5.47 34.96 13.32
N ASN A 75 -5.82 34.55 14.54
CA ASN A 75 -5.53 35.29 15.77
C ASN A 75 -4.95 34.40 16.88
N GLY A 76 -4.58 33.17 16.55
CA GLY A 76 -4.05 32.16 17.46
C GLY A 76 -3.34 31.05 16.69
N SER A 77 -3.22 29.87 17.29
CA SER A 77 -2.48 28.76 16.67
C SER A 77 -3.24 28.07 15.54
N THR A 78 -3.00 28.56 14.32
CA THR A 78 -3.53 28.00 13.08
C THR A 78 -2.96 26.63 12.73
N SER A 79 -1.78 26.27 13.25
CA SER A 79 -1.26 24.90 13.12
C SER A 79 -2.08 23.90 13.94
N MET A 80 -2.54 24.26 15.14
CA MET A 80 -3.43 23.40 15.94
C MET A 80 -4.85 23.37 15.37
N GLY A 81 -5.34 24.52 14.86
CA GLY A 81 -6.57 24.54 14.07
C GLY A 81 -6.52 23.62 12.86
N SER A 82 -5.37 23.57 12.18
CA SER A 82 -5.13 22.65 11.05
C SER A 82 -5.16 21.18 11.46
N VAL A 83 -4.63 20.81 12.64
CA VAL A 83 -4.75 19.44 13.17
C VAL A 83 -6.21 19.06 13.37
N CYS A 84 -6.97 19.90 14.09
CA CYS A 84 -8.39 19.64 14.37
C CYS A 84 -9.20 19.54 13.08
N GLY A 85 -9.02 20.50 12.15
CA GLY A 85 -9.68 20.51 10.85
C GLY A 85 -9.31 19.30 9.99
N THR A 86 -8.04 18.87 10.02
CA THR A 86 -7.59 17.67 9.33
C THR A 86 -8.25 16.42 9.88
N SER A 87 -8.31 16.26 11.21
CA SER A 87 -8.97 15.12 11.84
C SER A 87 -10.44 15.02 11.39
N LEU A 88 -11.17 16.13 11.42
CA LEU A 88 -12.56 16.18 10.95
C LEU A 88 -12.68 15.85 9.46
N ALA A 89 -11.83 16.45 8.61
CA ALA A 89 -11.87 16.26 7.17
C ALA A 89 -11.57 14.80 6.76
N LEU A 90 -10.65 14.13 7.45
CA LEU A 90 -10.35 12.72 7.19
C LEU A 90 -11.56 11.83 7.54
N MET A 91 -12.19 12.07 8.69
CA MET A 91 -13.40 11.35 9.12
C MET A 91 -14.56 11.60 8.14
N ASP A 92 -14.74 12.85 7.71
CA ASP A 92 -15.79 13.25 6.76
C ASP A 92 -15.59 12.64 5.37
N ALA A 93 -14.33 12.47 4.94
CA ALA A 93 -13.96 11.82 3.69
C ALA A 93 -14.14 10.28 3.71
N GLY A 94 -14.49 9.71 4.86
CA GLY A 94 -14.67 8.27 5.04
C GLY A 94 -13.36 7.50 5.27
N ILE A 95 -12.30 8.18 5.69
CA ILE A 95 -11.03 7.55 6.04
C ILE A 95 -11.17 6.95 7.44
N PRO A 96 -10.93 5.64 7.64
CA PRO A 96 -11.09 4.99 8.93
C PRO A 96 -9.90 5.32 9.85
N VAL A 97 -9.88 6.54 10.39
CA VAL A 97 -8.92 6.95 11.42
C VAL A 97 -9.21 6.17 12.71
N THR A 98 -8.16 5.78 13.43
CA THR A 98 -8.32 5.01 14.66
C THR A 98 -8.98 5.82 15.78
N GLU A 99 -8.56 7.07 15.95
CA GLU A 99 -9.06 8.01 16.94
C GLU A 99 -8.97 9.46 16.41
N PRO A 100 -9.90 10.35 16.80
CA PRO A 100 -9.79 11.77 16.46
C PRO A 100 -8.61 12.42 17.18
N VAL A 101 -7.99 13.40 16.51
CA VAL A 101 -6.82 14.14 17.02
C VAL A 101 -7.20 15.61 17.17
N ALA A 102 -6.99 16.14 18.36
CA ALA A 102 -7.12 17.57 18.63
C ALA A 102 -5.76 18.18 18.99
N GLY A 103 -5.61 19.47 18.73
CA GLY A 103 -4.44 20.25 19.09
C GLY A 103 -4.81 21.48 19.90
N ILE A 104 -3.92 21.90 20.81
CA ILE A 104 -4.03 23.14 21.56
C ILE A 104 -2.67 23.85 21.61
N ALA A 105 -2.69 25.17 21.59
CA ALA A 105 -1.50 25.99 21.85
C ALA A 105 -1.57 26.58 23.25
N MET A 106 -0.41 26.61 23.89
CA MET A 106 -0.25 26.96 25.28
C MET A 106 0.90 27.96 25.39
N GLY A 107 0.83 28.82 26.39
CA GLY A 107 1.88 29.79 26.68
C GLY A 107 2.28 29.75 28.15
N LEU A 108 3.46 30.30 28.44
CA LEU A 108 3.91 30.60 29.78
C LEU A 108 4.32 32.07 29.83
N VAL A 109 3.88 32.76 30.89
CA VAL A 109 4.35 34.11 31.22
C VAL A 109 4.89 34.09 32.63
N THR A 110 6.03 34.74 32.85
CA THR A 110 6.71 34.85 34.13
C THR A 110 6.83 36.31 34.55
N SER A 111 6.76 36.57 35.85
CA SER A 111 7.05 37.89 36.43
C SER A 111 8.50 37.98 36.90
N GLU A 112 8.98 39.21 37.08
CA GLU A 112 10.31 39.48 37.65
C GLU A 112 10.50 38.88 39.05
N ASP A 113 9.41 38.72 39.80
CA ASP A 113 9.39 38.13 41.15
C ASP A 113 9.35 36.58 41.13
N GLY A 114 9.41 35.95 39.95
CA GLY A 114 9.41 34.50 39.77
C GLY A 114 8.03 33.84 39.81
N GLN A 115 6.94 34.61 39.80
CA GLN A 115 5.59 34.06 39.59
C GLN A 115 5.41 33.67 38.13
N TYR A 116 4.55 32.68 37.85
CA TYR A 116 4.24 32.29 36.48
C TYR A 116 2.75 32.03 36.29
N ALA A 117 2.30 32.13 35.04
CA ALA A 117 0.96 31.76 34.60
C ALA A 117 1.03 30.94 33.31
N ILE A 118 0.29 29.83 33.28
CA ILE A 118 0.13 29.00 32.09
C ILE A 118 -1.15 29.43 31.37
N LEU A 119 -0.99 29.82 30.11
CA LEU A 119 -2.08 30.28 29.25
C LEU A 119 -2.55 29.13 28.35
N SER A 120 -3.88 29.00 28.19
CA SER A 120 -4.50 28.02 27.30
C SER A 120 -5.13 28.70 26.10
N ASP A 121 -4.94 28.09 24.92
CA ASP A 121 -5.40 28.60 23.63
C ASP A 121 -4.95 30.04 23.34
N ILE A 122 -3.63 30.21 23.37
CA ILE A 122 -3.01 31.53 23.28
C ILE A 122 -3.33 32.26 21.97
N GLN A 123 -3.55 33.56 22.11
CA GLN A 123 -3.63 34.51 21.01
C GLN A 123 -2.24 34.88 20.50
N GLY A 124 -2.18 35.47 19.30
CA GLY A 124 -0.91 35.92 18.72
C GLY A 124 -0.15 36.94 19.59
N ILE A 125 -0.86 37.78 20.34
CA ILE A 125 -0.23 38.74 21.26
C ILE A 125 0.37 38.07 22.50
N GLU A 126 -0.28 37.02 23.00
CA GLU A 126 0.18 36.25 24.16
C GLU A 126 1.41 35.40 23.80
N ASP A 127 1.46 34.83 22.59
CA ASP A 127 2.66 34.17 22.04
C ASP A 127 3.84 35.15 21.92
N PHE A 128 3.59 36.34 21.36
CA PHE A 128 4.64 37.34 21.16
C PHE A 128 5.27 37.80 22.48
N LEU A 129 4.43 38.06 23.49
CA LEU A 129 4.86 38.56 24.79
C LEU A 129 5.26 37.46 25.79
N GLY A 130 4.88 36.21 25.54
CA GLY A 130 5.15 35.09 26.44
C GLY A 130 6.60 34.61 26.41
N ASP A 131 7.01 34.00 27.52
CA ASP A 131 8.35 33.45 27.78
C ASP A 131 8.55 32.05 27.18
N MET A 132 7.44 31.39 26.85
CA MET A 132 7.43 30.08 26.20
C MET A 132 6.11 29.90 25.46
N ASP A 133 6.18 29.31 24.28
CA ASP A 133 5.00 28.77 23.59
C ASP A 133 5.20 27.29 23.31
N PHE A 134 4.15 26.50 23.52
CA PHE A 134 4.18 25.09 23.16
C PHE A 134 2.85 24.63 22.61
N LYS A 135 2.92 23.64 21.71
CA LYS A 135 1.80 23.14 20.93
C LYS A 135 1.72 21.64 21.19
N VAL A 136 0.56 21.19 21.64
CA VAL A 136 0.33 19.78 21.99
C VAL A 136 -0.81 19.26 21.14
N ALA A 137 -0.57 18.18 20.39
CA ALA A 137 -1.57 17.51 19.60
C ALA A 137 -1.59 16.01 19.89
N GLY A 138 -2.78 15.41 19.94
CA GLY A 138 -2.94 14.00 20.26
C GLY A 138 -4.38 13.56 20.41
N THR A 139 -4.54 12.29 20.74
CA THR A 139 -5.84 11.67 20.98
C THR A 139 -6.24 11.82 22.46
N ALA A 140 -7.36 11.18 22.84
CA ALA A 140 -7.71 11.06 24.25
C ALA A 140 -6.72 10.17 25.02
N ALA A 141 -6.14 9.17 24.35
CA ALA A 141 -5.22 8.20 24.95
C ALA A 141 -3.80 8.73 25.12
N GLY A 142 -3.36 9.72 24.32
CA GLY A 142 -1.97 10.18 24.38
C GLY A 142 -1.65 11.39 23.53
N VAL A 143 -0.36 11.74 23.50
CA VAL A 143 0.21 12.83 22.70
C VAL A 143 0.86 12.23 21.46
N ASN A 144 0.50 12.76 20.28
CA ASN A 144 1.10 12.37 19.00
C ASN A 144 2.23 13.31 18.60
N ALA A 145 2.09 14.60 18.90
CA ALA A 145 3.09 15.61 18.59
C ALA A 145 3.16 16.67 19.69
N LEU A 146 4.39 17.10 19.97
CA LEU A 146 4.72 18.17 20.90
C LEU A 146 5.77 19.06 20.23
N GLN A 147 5.50 20.36 20.17
CA GLN A 147 6.47 21.38 19.77
C GLN A 147 6.59 22.38 20.92
N MET A 148 7.81 22.76 21.28
CA MET A 148 8.09 23.72 22.35
C MET A 148 9.15 24.70 21.86
N ASP A 149 8.86 25.98 21.97
CA ASP A 149 9.78 27.08 21.72
C ASP A 149 9.94 27.85 23.04
N ILE A 150 11.14 27.75 23.62
CA ILE A 150 11.44 28.26 24.97
C ILE A 150 12.32 29.49 24.84
N LYS A 151 11.89 30.62 25.41
CA LYS A 151 12.67 31.87 25.44
C LYS A 151 13.33 32.12 26.81
N TRP A 152 12.84 31.44 27.86
CA TRP A 152 13.29 31.57 29.25
C TRP A 152 13.97 30.31 29.80
N THR A 153 14.97 30.48 30.67
CA THR A 153 15.84 29.40 31.15
C THR A 153 15.38 28.71 32.44
N GLY A 154 14.35 29.21 33.11
CA GLY A 154 13.91 28.70 34.43
C GLY A 154 12.81 27.64 34.41
N LEU A 155 12.55 27.00 33.25
CA LEU A 155 11.51 25.98 33.13
C LEU A 155 11.87 24.74 33.98
N THR A 156 11.10 24.48 35.03
CA THR A 156 11.27 23.27 35.86
C THR A 156 10.39 22.13 35.37
N GLN A 157 10.68 20.90 35.84
CA GLN A 157 9.88 19.73 35.50
C GLN A 157 8.45 19.83 36.03
N GLU A 158 8.27 20.46 37.19
CA GLU A 158 6.97 20.68 37.81
C GLU A 158 6.10 21.61 36.98
N ILE A 159 6.66 22.75 36.52
CA ILE A 159 5.96 23.70 35.65
C ILE A 159 5.56 23.02 34.34
N LEU A 160 6.47 22.22 33.77
CA LEU A 160 6.18 21.48 32.53
C LEU A 160 5.06 20.44 32.74
N ALA A 161 5.04 19.72 33.85
CA ALA A 161 4.00 18.74 34.16
C ALA A 161 2.63 19.42 34.33
N GLU A 162 2.57 20.55 35.03
CA GLU A 162 1.36 21.36 35.17
C GLU A 162 0.86 21.86 33.80
N ALA A 163 1.77 22.38 32.98
CA ALA A 163 1.45 22.92 31.67
C ALA A 163 0.93 21.83 30.71
N LEU A 164 1.51 20.62 30.74
CA LEU A 164 1.05 19.49 29.95
C LEU A 164 -0.31 18.96 30.42
N GLU A 165 -0.60 18.98 31.73
CA GLU A 165 -1.92 18.59 32.23
C GLU A 165 -2.99 19.60 31.84
N GLN A 166 -2.71 20.91 31.97
CA GLN A 166 -3.61 21.96 31.50
C GLN A 166 -3.85 21.84 29.98
N ALA A 167 -2.80 21.53 29.21
CA ALA A 167 -2.91 21.26 27.77
C ALA A 167 -3.77 20.01 27.48
N ARG A 168 -3.65 18.96 28.29
CA ARG A 168 -4.48 17.74 28.16
C ARG A 168 -5.96 18.07 28.37
N ILE A 169 -6.28 18.83 29.41
CA ILE A 169 -7.65 19.27 29.70
C ILE A 169 -8.22 20.10 28.53
N GLY A 170 -7.46 21.09 28.05
CA GLY A 170 -7.88 21.92 26.92
C GLY A 170 -8.05 21.13 25.62
N ARG A 171 -7.12 20.20 25.33
CA ARG A 171 -7.21 19.31 24.16
C ARG A 171 -8.47 18.45 24.20
N LEU A 172 -8.80 17.86 25.35
CA LEU A 172 -10.02 17.07 25.52
C LEU A 172 -11.29 17.92 25.40
N HIS A 173 -11.25 19.17 25.87
CA HIS A 173 -12.35 20.10 25.68
C HIS A 173 -12.61 20.35 24.18
N ILE A 174 -11.56 20.68 23.40
CA ILE A 174 -11.66 20.87 21.94
C ILE A 174 -12.16 19.60 21.25
N MET A 175 -11.65 18.43 21.65
CA MET A 175 -12.10 17.15 21.13
C MET A 175 -13.58 16.90 21.38
N SER A 176 -14.11 17.29 22.55
CA SER A 176 -15.55 17.18 22.82
C SER A 176 -16.37 18.05 21.86
N LYS A 177 -15.87 19.25 21.51
CA LYS A 177 -16.51 20.13 20.51
C LYS A 177 -16.44 19.58 19.10
N MET A 178 -15.35 18.91 18.73
CA MET A 178 -15.26 18.18 17.46
C MET A 178 -16.28 17.03 17.41
N ALA A 179 -16.43 16.30 18.52
CA ALA A 179 -17.35 15.17 18.64
C ALA A 179 -18.83 15.57 18.55
N GLU A 180 -19.18 16.82 18.85
CA GLU A 180 -20.55 17.36 18.62
C GLU A 180 -20.92 17.35 17.13
N VAL A 181 -19.94 17.34 16.21
CA VAL A 181 -20.15 17.34 14.75
C VAL A 181 -19.96 15.95 14.14
N ILE A 182 -18.84 15.28 14.46
CA ILE A 182 -18.54 13.94 13.93
C ILE A 182 -17.82 13.12 14.99
N THR A 183 -18.40 11.98 15.36
CA THR A 183 -17.86 11.07 16.38
C THR A 183 -17.08 9.92 15.77
N VAL A 184 -17.49 9.45 14.59
CA VAL A 184 -16.89 8.33 13.86
C VAL A 184 -16.74 8.69 12.39
N SER A 185 -15.72 8.12 11.73
CA SER A 185 -15.57 8.26 10.28
C SER A 185 -16.81 7.78 9.54
N LYS A 186 -17.14 8.44 8.42
CA LYS A 186 -18.21 7.97 7.55
C LYS A 186 -17.88 6.58 7.01
N THR A 187 -18.90 5.74 6.89
CA THR A 187 -18.78 4.37 6.36
C THR A 187 -18.60 4.33 4.85
N GLN A 188 -19.03 5.39 4.15
CA GLN A 188 -18.94 5.49 2.69
C GLN A 188 -18.09 6.69 2.29
N MET A 189 -17.17 6.46 1.35
CA MET A 189 -16.40 7.52 0.70
C MET A 189 -17.26 8.29 -0.30
N SER A 190 -16.79 9.48 -0.69
CA SER A 190 -17.45 10.29 -1.72
C SER A 190 -17.67 9.51 -3.02
N PRO A 191 -18.83 9.66 -3.70
CA PRO A 191 -19.06 9.05 -5.01
C PRO A 191 -18.07 9.49 -6.09
N HIS A 192 -17.44 10.64 -5.91
CA HIS A 192 -16.43 11.18 -6.82
C HIS A 192 -15.00 10.74 -6.46
N ALA A 193 -14.82 10.12 -5.29
CA ALA A 193 -13.53 9.56 -4.92
C ALA A 193 -13.29 8.28 -5.73
N PRO A 194 -12.05 8.03 -6.20
CA PRO A 194 -11.70 6.74 -6.76
C PRO A 194 -11.99 5.63 -5.74
N LYS A 195 -12.57 4.54 -6.19
CA LYS A 195 -12.71 3.29 -5.42
C LYS A 195 -11.52 2.40 -5.76
N MET A 196 -10.93 1.79 -4.73
CA MET A 196 -9.77 0.91 -4.84
C MET A 196 -10.15 -0.44 -4.27
N ILE A 197 -9.95 -1.50 -5.05
CA ILE A 197 -10.07 -2.89 -4.60
C ILE A 197 -8.66 -3.47 -4.58
N ARG A 198 -8.26 -4.02 -3.44
CA ARG A 198 -7.01 -4.75 -3.29
C ARG A 198 -7.34 -6.23 -3.13
N LEU A 199 -6.68 -7.07 -3.92
CA LEU A 199 -6.82 -8.52 -3.90
C LEU A 199 -5.44 -9.17 -3.99
N LYS A 200 -5.31 -10.39 -3.47
CA LYS A 200 -4.05 -11.13 -3.45
C LYS A 200 -4.15 -12.33 -4.37
N ILE A 201 -3.20 -12.44 -5.30
CA ILE A 201 -3.09 -13.57 -6.25
C ILE A 201 -1.84 -14.38 -5.96
N ASN A 202 -1.79 -15.60 -6.48
CA ASN A 202 -0.57 -16.40 -6.44
C ASN A 202 0.53 -15.74 -7.31
N PRO A 203 1.75 -15.52 -6.80
CA PRO A 203 2.85 -14.91 -7.54
C PRO A 203 3.13 -15.55 -8.92
N ASP A 204 2.91 -16.86 -9.05
CA ASP A 204 3.12 -17.59 -10.31
C ASP A 204 2.16 -17.13 -11.44
N LYS A 205 1.04 -16.48 -11.07
CA LYS A 205 0.01 -15.99 -12.00
C LYS A 205 0.18 -14.53 -12.40
N ILE A 206 1.13 -13.81 -11.80
CA ILE A 206 1.43 -12.41 -12.15
C ILE A 206 1.76 -12.32 -13.66
N GLY A 207 2.55 -13.25 -14.18
CA GLY A 207 2.93 -13.29 -15.60
C GLY A 207 1.73 -13.46 -16.55
N ALA A 208 0.73 -14.24 -16.14
CA ALA A 208 -0.50 -14.45 -16.92
C ALA A 208 -1.39 -13.20 -16.92
N LEU A 209 -1.51 -12.53 -15.76
CA LEU A 209 -2.28 -11.30 -15.62
C LEU A 209 -1.68 -10.13 -16.41
N ILE A 210 -0.36 -9.95 -16.35
CA ILE A 210 0.34 -8.91 -17.12
C ILE A 210 0.31 -9.25 -18.62
N GLY A 211 0.56 -10.53 -18.94
CA GLY A 211 0.69 -11.02 -20.31
C GLY A 211 1.97 -10.53 -21.00
N PRO A 212 2.28 -11.06 -22.21
CA PRO A 212 3.49 -10.69 -22.94
C PRO A 212 3.52 -9.19 -23.25
N GLY A 213 4.50 -8.48 -22.69
CA GLY A 213 4.67 -7.03 -22.85
C GLY A 213 3.59 -6.17 -22.18
N GLY A 214 2.83 -6.70 -21.21
CA GLY A 214 1.76 -5.98 -20.53
C GLY A 214 0.48 -5.84 -21.36
N ARG A 215 0.29 -6.64 -22.41
CA ARG A 215 -0.86 -6.51 -23.31
C ARG A 215 -2.20 -6.82 -22.63
N VAL A 216 -2.23 -7.83 -21.76
CA VAL A 216 -3.47 -8.30 -21.12
C VAL A 216 -3.93 -7.26 -20.10
N ILE A 217 -3.03 -6.84 -19.20
CA ILE A 217 -3.35 -5.81 -18.20
C ILE A 217 -3.77 -4.48 -18.84
N ARG A 218 -3.12 -4.06 -19.93
CA ARG A 218 -3.50 -2.84 -20.67
C ARG A 218 -4.87 -2.96 -21.33
N ALA A 219 -5.20 -4.12 -21.91
CA ALA A 219 -6.52 -4.35 -22.50
C ALA A 219 -7.63 -4.27 -21.45
N ILE A 220 -7.42 -4.85 -20.26
CA ILE A 220 -8.38 -4.76 -19.14
C ILE A 220 -8.52 -3.30 -18.68
N GLN A 221 -7.41 -2.58 -18.52
CA GLN A 221 -7.42 -1.16 -18.12
C GLN A 221 -8.14 -0.27 -19.14
N GLU A 222 -7.91 -0.48 -20.44
CA GLU A 222 -8.54 0.29 -21.51
C GLU A 222 -10.05 0.03 -21.62
N GLU A 223 -10.47 -1.23 -21.52
CA GLU A 223 -11.88 -1.60 -21.60
C GLU A 223 -12.68 -1.14 -20.38
N THR A 224 -12.09 -1.25 -19.18
CA THR A 224 -12.76 -0.89 -17.92
C THR A 224 -12.52 0.56 -17.52
N GLY A 225 -11.57 1.27 -18.14
CA GLY A 225 -11.14 2.60 -17.72
C GLY A 225 -10.59 2.62 -16.28
N THR A 226 -10.09 1.48 -15.79
CA THR A 226 -9.50 1.34 -14.46
C THR A 226 -7.98 1.37 -14.53
N ASN A 227 -7.32 1.65 -13.41
CA ASN A 227 -5.88 1.53 -13.25
C ASN A 227 -5.59 0.30 -12.39
N ILE A 228 -4.77 -0.60 -12.90
CA ILE A 228 -4.42 -1.87 -12.24
C ILE A 228 -2.92 -1.87 -11.99
N ASP A 229 -2.55 -1.90 -10.71
CA ASP A 229 -1.18 -1.99 -10.23
C ASP A 229 -0.93 -3.39 -9.65
N VAL A 230 0.18 -4.03 -10.04
CA VAL A 230 0.53 -5.39 -9.60
C VAL A 230 1.91 -5.32 -8.95
N GLN A 231 2.00 -5.82 -7.72
CA GLN A 231 3.23 -5.92 -6.95
C GLN A 231 3.82 -7.34 -7.06
N ASP A 232 5.14 -7.45 -6.88
CA ASP A 232 5.88 -8.73 -7.01
C ASP A 232 5.46 -9.77 -5.95
N ASP A 233 4.81 -9.35 -4.88
CA ASP A 233 4.28 -10.21 -3.81
C ASP A 233 2.89 -10.81 -4.12
N GLY A 234 2.34 -10.52 -5.31
CA GLY A 234 1.01 -10.94 -5.73
C GLY A 234 -0.11 -10.00 -5.30
N THR A 235 0.20 -8.83 -4.72
CA THR A 235 -0.83 -7.83 -4.40
C THR A 235 -1.25 -7.07 -5.66
N VAL A 236 -2.53 -7.19 -6.03
CA VAL A 236 -3.12 -6.45 -7.15
C VAL A 236 -4.06 -5.38 -6.61
N THR A 237 -3.84 -4.14 -7.04
CA THR A 237 -4.68 -2.99 -6.67
C THR A 237 -5.37 -2.45 -7.92
N ILE A 238 -6.70 -2.49 -7.95
CA ILE A 238 -7.55 -2.01 -9.03
C ILE A 238 -8.22 -0.71 -8.57
N GLY A 239 -7.96 0.39 -9.25
CA GLY A 239 -8.50 1.72 -8.96
C GLY A 239 -9.37 2.28 -10.09
N GLY A 240 -10.50 2.90 -9.75
CA GLY A 240 -11.42 3.49 -10.74
C GLY A 240 -12.52 4.30 -10.07
N VAL A 241 -13.18 5.20 -10.81
CA VAL A 241 -14.24 6.06 -10.25
C VAL A 241 -15.61 5.36 -10.29
N ASP A 242 -15.86 4.59 -11.34
CA ASP A 242 -17.13 3.89 -11.56
C ASP A 242 -17.10 2.50 -10.92
N GLN A 243 -18.01 2.25 -9.98
CA GLN A 243 -18.09 0.99 -9.25
C GLN A 243 -18.38 -0.20 -10.18
N THR A 244 -19.26 -0.02 -11.16
CA THR A 244 -19.65 -1.07 -12.11
C THR A 244 -18.46 -1.55 -12.92
N LYS A 245 -17.63 -0.60 -13.39
CA LYS A 245 -16.41 -0.94 -14.15
C LYS A 245 -15.33 -1.54 -13.27
N LEU A 246 -15.27 -1.15 -12.00
CA LEU A 246 -14.35 -1.71 -11.01
C LEU A 246 -14.65 -3.19 -10.76
N GLU A 247 -15.92 -3.53 -10.58
CA GLU A 247 -16.39 -4.91 -10.40
C GLU A 247 -16.14 -5.75 -11.66
N MET A 248 -16.34 -5.17 -12.86
CA MET A 248 -15.96 -5.82 -14.11
C MET A 248 -14.45 -6.09 -14.20
N ALA A 249 -13.62 -5.12 -13.82
CA ALA A 249 -12.16 -5.30 -13.80
C ALA A 249 -11.76 -6.40 -12.80
N GLN A 250 -12.33 -6.38 -11.60
CA GLN A 250 -12.10 -7.40 -10.58
C GLN A 250 -12.47 -8.80 -11.08
N SER A 251 -13.65 -8.96 -11.68
CA SER A 251 -14.12 -10.24 -12.23
C SER A 251 -13.18 -10.79 -13.31
N LYS A 252 -12.64 -9.92 -14.17
CA LYS A 252 -11.65 -10.31 -15.19
C LYS A 252 -10.31 -10.72 -14.59
N VAL A 253 -9.82 -9.97 -13.61
CA VAL A 253 -8.58 -10.33 -12.90
C VAL A 253 -8.76 -11.65 -12.17
N ASP A 254 -9.88 -11.85 -11.48
CA ASP A 254 -10.20 -13.10 -10.78
C ASP A 254 -10.26 -14.26 -11.78
N SER A 255 -10.99 -14.12 -12.89
CA SER A 255 -11.08 -15.15 -13.93
C SER A 255 -9.73 -15.61 -14.49
N LEU A 256 -8.74 -14.70 -14.60
CA LEU A 256 -7.40 -15.03 -15.11
C LEU A 256 -6.48 -15.64 -14.04
N THR A 257 -6.73 -15.35 -12.76
CA THR A 257 -5.82 -15.68 -11.66
C THR A 257 -6.37 -16.75 -10.71
N ARG A 258 -7.65 -17.09 -10.85
CA ARG A 258 -8.32 -18.12 -10.06
C ARG A 258 -7.68 -19.48 -10.29
N GLU A 259 -7.39 -20.14 -9.18
CA GLU A 259 -6.93 -21.52 -9.20
C GLU A 259 -8.13 -22.43 -9.43
N LEU A 260 -8.05 -23.24 -10.48
CA LEU A 260 -9.00 -24.29 -10.74
C LEU A 260 -8.80 -25.38 -9.68
N ALA A 261 -9.77 -25.56 -8.79
CA ALA A 261 -9.74 -26.63 -7.79
C ALA A 261 -10.59 -27.83 -8.23
N ILE A 262 -10.22 -29.02 -7.76
CA ILE A 262 -11.04 -30.23 -7.96
C ILE A 262 -12.38 -30.01 -7.23
N GLY A 263 -13.49 -30.20 -7.93
CA GLY A 263 -14.85 -29.95 -7.45
C GLY A 263 -15.43 -28.59 -7.86
N ASP A 264 -14.65 -27.68 -8.47
CA ASP A 264 -15.20 -26.42 -8.96
C ASP A 264 -16.13 -26.65 -10.17
N ILE A 265 -17.26 -25.94 -10.16
CA ILE A 265 -18.26 -25.96 -11.23
C ILE A 265 -18.06 -24.73 -12.12
N PHE A 266 -17.84 -24.95 -13.41
CA PHE A 266 -17.63 -23.93 -14.42
C PHE A 266 -18.66 -24.04 -15.53
N THR A 267 -19.10 -22.90 -16.07
CA THR A 267 -19.80 -22.86 -17.35
C THR A 267 -18.81 -22.36 -18.39
N GLY A 268 -18.43 -23.25 -19.31
CA GLY A 268 -17.42 -22.97 -20.33
C GLY A 268 -17.95 -23.21 -21.73
N LYS A 269 -17.26 -22.62 -22.72
CA LYS A 269 -17.63 -22.73 -24.13
C LYS A 269 -16.88 -23.88 -24.79
N VAL A 270 -17.56 -24.67 -25.61
CA VAL A 270 -16.91 -25.72 -26.42
C VAL A 270 -16.03 -25.08 -27.48
N VAL A 271 -14.71 -25.26 -27.37
CA VAL A 271 -13.72 -24.73 -28.33
C VAL A 271 -13.51 -25.69 -29.48
N ARG A 272 -13.50 -26.99 -29.19
CA ARG A 272 -13.20 -28.05 -30.16
C ARG A 272 -13.83 -29.36 -29.75
N LEU A 273 -14.43 -30.04 -30.73
CA LEU A 273 -14.89 -31.42 -30.59
C LEU A 273 -13.82 -32.40 -31.09
N THR A 274 -13.69 -33.54 -30.42
CA THR A 274 -12.81 -34.65 -30.84
C THR A 274 -13.52 -35.98 -30.66
N ASN A 275 -13.04 -37.03 -31.34
CA ASN A 275 -13.66 -38.37 -31.29
C ASN A 275 -13.68 -39.02 -29.89
N PHE A 276 -12.93 -38.48 -28.93
CA PHE A 276 -12.80 -39.02 -27.57
C PHE A 276 -13.26 -38.03 -26.48
N GLY A 277 -13.75 -36.84 -26.86
CA GLY A 277 -14.16 -35.82 -25.90
C GLY A 277 -14.34 -34.44 -26.51
N ALA A 278 -14.73 -33.48 -25.67
CA ALA A 278 -14.83 -32.07 -26.02
C ALA A 278 -13.85 -31.23 -25.20
N PHE A 279 -13.23 -30.24 -25.83
CA PHE A 279 -12.42 -29.23 -25.14
C PHE A 279 -13.31 -28.03 -24.81
N ILE A 280 -13.35 -27.69 -23.52
CA ILE A 280 -14.16 -26.61 -22.98
C ILE A 280 -13.22 -25.55 -22.42
N GLU A 281 -13.37 -24.32 -22.88
CA GLU A 281 -12.64 -23.17 -22.33
C GLU A 281 -13.24 -22.82 -20.97
N LEU A 282 -12.45 -23.00 -19.90
CA LEU A 282 -12.85 -22.67 -18.54
C LEU A 282 -12.50 -21.22 -18.21
N VAL A 283 -11.28 -20.83 -18.57
CA VAL A 283 -10.74 -19.48 -18.45
C VAL A 283 -9.86 -19.21 -19.68
N PRO A 284 -9.68 -17.94 -20.09
CA PRO A 284 -8.91 -17.62 -21.29
C PRO A 284 -7.51 -18.26 -21.29
N GLY A 285 -7.26 -19.15 -22.25
CA GLY A 285 -6.00 -19.88 -22.40
C GLY A 285 -5.84 -21.14 -21.55
N ARG A 286 -6.89 -21.61 -20.87
CA ARG A 286 -6.90 -22.89 -20.14
C ARG A 286 -8.15 -23.70 -20.46
N ASP A 287 -7.94 -24.78 -21.20
CA ASP A 287 -8.99 -25.69 -21.63
C ASP A 287 -9.04 -26.91 -20.71
N GLY A 288 -10.25 -27.38 -20.42
CA GLY A 288 -10.48 -28.68 -19.82
C GLY A 288 -11.02 -29.68 -20.85
N LEU A 289 -10.62 -30.94 -20.71
CA LEU A 289 -11.13 -32.02 -21.54
C LEU A 289 -12.23 -32.74 -20.78
N ILE A 290 -13.42 -32.81 -21.36
CA ILE A 290 -14.45 -33.74 -20.92
C ILE A 290 -14.42 -34.97 -21.83
N ARG A 291 -14.39 -36.18 -21.25
CA ARG A 291 -14.45 -37.42 -22.02
C ARG A 291 -15.89 -37.71 -22.40
N ASN A 292 -16.07 -38.38 -23.54
CA ASN A 292 -17.36 -38.87 -24.04
C ASN A 292 -18.21 -39.55 -22.95
N GLY A 293 -17.64 -40.52 -22.22
CA GLY A 293 -18.35 -41.21 -21.12
C GLY A 293 -18.78 -40.33 -19.93
N ASP A 294 -18.22 -39.13 -19.80
CA ASP A 294 -18.53 -38.14 -18.75
C ASP A 294 -19.48 -37.03 -19.21
N LEU A 295 -19.84 -36.96 -20.51
CA LEU A 295 -20.81 -36.02 -21.10
C LEU A 295 -22.26 -36.36 -20.71
N GLY A 296 -22.57 -37.64 -20.48
CA GLY A 296 -23.93 -38.13 -20.32
C GLY A 296 -24.72 -38.09 -21.65
N ASP A 297 -26.03 -37.83 -21.57
CA ASP A 297 -26.96 -37.86 -22.72
C ASP A 297 -26.74 -36.74 -23.77
N LEU A 298 -25.72 -35.88 -23.59
CA LEU A 298 -25.40 -34.75 -24.45
C LEU A 298 -24.33 -35.05 -25.51
N GLU A 299 -23.88 -36.30 -25.64
CA GLU A 299 -22.91 -36.72 -26.66
C GLU A 299 -23.35 -36.41 -28.10
N GLU A 300 -24.66 -36.49 -28.38
CA GLU A 300 -25.19 -36.33 -29.74
C GLU A 300 -25.58 -34.87 -30.09
N ASP A 301 -25.70 -33.99 -29.09
CA ASP A 301 -26.19 -32.62 -29.24
C ASP A 301 -25.13 -31.53 -29.02
N LEU A 302 -23.86 -31.91 -28.84
CA LEU A 302 -22.80 -30.95 -28.56
C LEU A 302 -22.34 -30.22 -29.83
N VAL A 303 -22.48 -28.90 -29.85
CA VAL A 303 -22.03 -28.05 -30.96
C VAL A 303 -20.84 -27.20 -30.54
N GLU A 304 -19.89 -26.99 -31.44
CA GLU A 304 -18.81 -26.02 -31.21
C GLU A 304 -19.37 -24.63 -30.93
N GLY A 305 -18.91 -24.04 -29.83
CA GLY A 305 -19.38 -22.75 -29.35
C GLY A 305 -20.58 -22.78 -28.40
N GLN A 306 -21.11 -23.96 -28.06
CA GLN A 306 -22.15 -24.11 -27.04
C GLN A 306 -21.57 -23.91 -25.63
N GLU A 307 -22.34 -23.26 -24.75
CA GLU A 307 -21.99 -23.14 -23.33
C GLU A 307 -22.52 -24.34 -22.55
N ILE A 308 -21.64 -24.96 -21.76
CA ILE A 308 -21.97 -26.14 -20.95
C ILE A 308 -21.36 -26.02 -19.56
N THR A 309 -22.17 -26.36 -18.56
CA THR A 309 -21.74 -26.43 -17.16
C THR A 309 -21.09 -27.77 -16.87
N VAL A 310 -19.91 -27.75 -16.25
CA VAL A 310 -19.01 -28.88 -16.04
C VAL A 310 -18.28 -28.74 -14.70
N MET A 311 -17.99 -29.86 -14.03
CA MET A 311 -17.21 -29.88 -12.80
C MET A 311 -15.78 -30.35 -13.08
N ILE A 312 -14.80 -29.81 -12.37
CA ILE A 312 -13.43 -30.30 -12.42
C ILE A 312 -13.33 -31.59 -11.60
N HIS A 313 -13.11 -32.71 -12.28
CA HIS A 313 -13.00 -34.03 -11.65
C HIS A 313 -11.56 -34.34 -11.21
N GLU A 314 -10.58 -33.97 -12.03
CA GLU A 314 -9.17 -34.27 -11.75
C GLU A 314 -8.25 -33.27 -12.46
N ILE A 315 -7.11 -32.98 -11.84
CA ILE A 315 -6.02 -32.23 -12.47
C ILE A 315 -4.78 -33.14 -12.48
N ASP A 316 -4.36 -33.56 -13.67
CA ASP A 316 -3.21 -34.44 -13.84
C ASP A 316 -1.90 -33.71 -13.45
N SER A 317 -0.86 -34.48 -13.16
CA SER A 317 0.52 -34.04 -12.88
C SER A 317 1.13 -33.10 -13.94
N GLN A 318 0.59 -33.11 -15.16
CA GLN A 318 0.96 -32.22 -16.26
C GLN A 318 0.10 -30.93 -16.34
N GLY A 319 -0.81 -30.70 -15.37
CA GLY A 319 -1.66 -29.51 -15.29
C GLY A 319 -2.89 -29.53 -16.21
N ARG A 320 -3.17 -30.65 -16.88
CA ARG A 320 -4.37 -30.87 -17.72
C ARG A 320 -5.58 -31.11 -16.83
N VAL A 321 -6.69 -30.45 -17.15
CA VAL A 321 -7.91 -30.47 -16.36
C VAL A 321 -8.90 -31.44 -16.99
N ASN A 322 -9.24 -32.51 -16.26
CA ASN A 322 -10.30 -33.44 -16.64
C ASN A 322 -11.61 -32.95 -16.04
N LEU A 323 -12.60 -32.78 -16.91
CA LEU A 323 -13.92 -32.31 -16.57
C LEU A 323 -14.89 -33.48 -16.55
N SER A 324 -15.91 -33.42 -15.70
CA SER A 324 -17.03 -34.34 -15.70
C SER A 324 -18.34 -33.59 -15.53
N ARG A 325 -19.35 -33.95 -16.34
CA ARG A 325 -20.71 -33.41 -16.21
C ARG A 325 -21.57 -34.32 -15.34
N ARG A 326 -21.33 -35.64 -15.36
CA ARG A 326 -22.02 -36.60 -14.50
C ARG A 326 -21.82 -36.31 -13.01
N ALA A 327 -20.64 -35.83 -12.62
CA ALA A 327 -20.35 -35.41 -11.26
C ALA A 327 -21.25 -34.26 -10.74
N LEU A 328 -21.90 -33.49 -11.62
CA LEU A 328 -22.87 -32.45 -11.23
C LEU A 328 -24.23 -33.00 -10.80
N PHE A 329 -24.60 -34.19 -11.29
CA PHE A 329 -25.92 -34.81 -11.06
C PHE A 329 -25.89 -35.88 -9.96
N GLY A 330 -24.78 -36.03 -9.23
CA GLY A 330 -24.70 -36.83 -8.02
C GLY A 330 -24.49 -38.34 -8.22
N ASP A 331 -24.17 -38.79 -9.43
CA ASP A 331 -24.13 -40.22 -9.78
C ASP A 331 -22.70 -40.80 -9.91
N ASP A 332 -21.77 -40.30 -9.09
CA ASP A 332 -20.49 -40.98 -8.83
C ASP A 332 -20.01 -40.69 -7.39
N SER A 333 -20.20 -41.67 -6.50
CA SER A 333 -19.32 -41.78 -5.34
C SER A 333 -17.91 -42.12 -5.83
N PRO A 334 -16.84 -41.53 -5.27
CA PRO A 334 -15.48 -41.81 -5.71
C PRO A 334 -15.21 -43.32 -5.70
N PRO A 335 -14.61 -43.91 -6.75
CA PRO A 335 -14.38 -45.33 -6.80
C PRO A 335 -13.45 -45.74 -5.65
N ALA A 336 -13.87 -46.76 -4.89
CA ALA A 336 -13.07 -47.30 -3.80
C ALA A 336 -11.68 -47.72 -4.32
N PRO A 337 -10.59 -47.50 -3.54
CA PRO A 337 -9.27 -47.95 -3.92
C PRO A 337 -9.28 -49.47 -4.11
N ARG A 338 -8.79 -49.93 -5.26
CA ARG A 338 -8.71 -51.36 -5.56
C ARG A 338 -7.78 -52.05 -4.54
N PRO A 339 -8.14 -53.23 -4.01
CA PRO A 339 -7.21 -54.01 -3.21
C PRO A 339 -6.06 -54.49 -4.10
N GLU A 340 -4.82 -54.08 -3.77
CA GLU A 340 -3.63 -54.71 -4.33
C GLU A 340 -3.54 -56.16 -3.84
N GLY A 341 -3.38 -57.10 -4.79
CA GLY A 341 -2.76 -58.39 -4.50
C GLY A 341 -3.69 -59.61 -4.46
N ALA A 342 -4.38 -59.91 -5.56
CA ALA A 342 -4.79 -61.29 -5.84
C ALA A 342 -3.95 -61.83 -7.02
N ARG A 343 -2.91 -62.60 -6.72
CA ARG A 343 -2.15 -63.36 -7.73
C ARG A 343 -2.93 -64.63 -8.11
N PRO A 344 -3.02 -65.03 -9.39
CA PRO A 344 -3.64 -66.29 -9.78
C PRO A 344 -2.75 -67.48 -9.40
N GLY A 345 -3.39 -68.57 -8.95
CA GLY A 345 -2.74 -69.76 -8.43
C GLY A 345 -1.91 -70.57 -9.43
N GLY A 346 -0.88 -71.23 -8.90
CA GLY A 346 -0.12 -72.28 -9.56
C GLY A 346 0.11 -73.43 -8.57
N PHE A 347 -0.37 -74.61 -8.93
CA PHE A 347 -0.17 -75.88 -8.22
C PHE A 347 1.29 -76.36 -8.36
N GLY A 348 1.85 -76.98 -7.29
CA GLY A 348 3.08 -77.76 -7.38
C GLY A 348 3.75 -77.98 -6.03
N GLY A 349 3.64 -79.18 -5.47
CA GLY A 349 4.08 -79.51 -4.10
C GLY A 349 5.58 -79.73 -3.90
N GLY A 350 5.96 -79.99 -2.64
CA GLY A 350 7.29 -80.50 -2.29
C GLY A 350 7.67 -80.25 -0.83
N ARG A 351 7.81 -81.33 -0.06
CA ARG A 351 8.18 -81.40 1.37
C ARG A 351 9.65 -81.04 1.65
N GLY A 352 9.92 -80.67 2.90
CA GLY A 352 11.22 -80.75 3.59
C GLY A 352 11.74 -79.37 3.99
N GLY A 353 12.05 -79.02 5.24
CA GLY A 353 12.45 -79.84 6.37
C GLY A 353 13.87 -79.43 6.78
N ASP A 354 13.96 -78.76 7.93
CA ASP A 354 15.07 -78.78 8.89
C ASP A 354 16.34 -77.92 8.74
N ARG A 355 16.68 -77.32 9.92
CA ARG A 355 17.98 -76.83 10.44
C ARG A 355 18.52 -75.54 9.81
N GLY A 356 18.94 -74.52 10.55
CA GLY A 356 19.35 -74.39 11.94
C GLY A 356 20.52 -73.38 11.99
N GLY A 357 20.69 -72.62 13.08
CA GLY A 357 21.95 -71.92 13.38
C GLY A 357 21.89 -70.40 13.53
N ARG A 358 21.68 -69.96 14.78
CA ARG A 358 22.25 -68.74 15.41
C ARG A 358 23.78 -68.97 15.65
N PRO A 359 24.60 -68.05 16.22
CA PRO A 359 24.39 -66.63 16.63
C PRO A 359 25.62 -65.68 16.45
N GLY A 360 25.45 -64.40 16.86
CA GLY A 360 26.53 -63.49 17.34
C GLY A 360 27.08 -62.52 16.29
N GLY A 361 27.43 -61.25 16.56
CA GLY A 361 27.65 -60.48 17.79
C GLY A 361 28.88 -59.56 17.58
N PHE A 362 28.82 -58.32 18.08
CA PHE A 362 29.89 -57.28 18.13
C PHE A 362 30.28 -56.64 16.77
N GLY A 363 30.61 -55.35 16.62
CA GLY A 363 30.96 -54.27 17.55
C GLY A 363 32.12 -53.44 16.95
N GLY A 364 32.05 -52.10 17.00
CA GLY A 364 33.13 -51.15 16.63
C GLY A 364 33.18 -50.82 15.13
N GLY A 365 33.30 -49.57 14.67
CA GLY A 365 34.01 -48.41 15.19
C GLY A 365 35.06 -48.03 14.12
N GLY A 366 34.92 -46.87 13.46
CA GLY A 366 35.83 -46.50 12.37
C GLY A 366 35.77 -45.02 12.00
N ARG A 367 36.76 -44.27 12.48
CA ARG A 367 37.08 -42.88 12.14
C ARG A 367 37.40 -42.74 10.65
N GLY A 368 36.95 -41.64 10.03
CA GLY A 368 37.28 -41.29 8.65
C GLY A 368 37.55 -39.80 8.47
N GLY A 369 38.82 -39.45 8.49
CA GLY A 369 39.47 -38.25 7.96
C GLY A 369 40.96 -38.61 7.80
N PRO A 370 41.78 -37.93 6.96
CA PRO A 370 41.70 -36.52 6.62
C PRO A 370 41.93 -36.22 5.11
N GLY A 371 41.95 -34.92 4.77
CA GLY A 371 41.95 -34.42 3.39
C GLY A 371 43.30 -34.36 2.66
N GLY A 372 43.31 -33.64 1.54
CA GLY A 372 44.56 -33.32 0.82
C GLY A 372 44.42 -33.02 -0.67
N ARG A 373 44.29 -31.73 -0.99
CA ARG A 373 44.91 -30.98 -2.11
C ARG A 373 45.10 -31.63 -3.50
N SER A 374 44.55 -30.95 -4.50
CA SER A 374 45.19 -30.61 -5.78
C SER A 374 44.40 -29.43 -6.38
N GLY A 375 44.93 -28.33 -6.91
CA GLY A 375 46.28 -28.03 -7.36
C GLY A 375 46.26 -27.53 -8.81
N GLY A 376 46.40 -26.20 -9.00
CA GLY A 376 46.79 -25.55 -10.27
C GLY A 376 45.63 -25.17 -11.21
N GLY A 377 45.62 -24.02 -11.88
CA GLY A 377 46.62 -22.96 -12.02
C GLY A 377 46.34 -22.14 -13.29
N GLY A 378 46.70 -20.84 -13.26
CA GLY A 378 46.86 -19.93 -14.42
C GLY A 378 45.54 -19.43 -15.02
N GLY A 379 45.21 -18.14 -15.04
CA GLY A 379 45.98 -17.02 -15.60
C GLY A 379 45.72 -16.95 -17.13
N ASN A 380 45.38 -15.85 -17.80
CA ASN A 380 45.49 -14.41 -17.52
C ASN A 380 44.90 -13.67 -18.76
N ARG A 381 44.32 -12.46 -18.59
CA ARG A 381 44.25 -11.28 -19.52
C ARG A 381 43.75 -11.49 -20.97
N ASN A 382 42.88 -10.70 -21.58
CA ASN A 382 42.69 -9.23 -21.75
C ASN A 382 41.33 -9.12 -22.51
N GLY A 383 40.51 -8.08 -22.54
CA GLY A 383 40.69 -6.64 -22.37
C GLY A 383 39.80 -5.93 -23.43
N GLY A 384 39.14 -4.82 -23.05
CA GLY A 384 38.52 -3.84 -23.96
C GLY A 384 37.04 -4.12 -24.32
N GLY A 385 36.13 -3.14 -24.37
CA GLY A 385 36.25 -1.70 -24.26
C GLY A 385 34.85 -1.06 -24.20
N ARG A 386 34.77 0.07 -23.48
CA ARG A 386 33.62 0.98 -23.46
C ARG A 386 33.60 1.81 -24.76
N PRO A 387 32.44 2.12 -25.35
CA PRO A 387 32.37 3.08 -26.44
C PRO A 387 32.26 4.53 -25.90
N PRO A 388 32.85 5.52 -26.61
CA PRO A 388 32.68 6.94 -26.33
C PRO A 388 31.46 7.54 -27.04
N MET A 389 30.92 8.60 -26.44
CA MET A 389 29.90 9.49 -26.99
C MET A 389 30.53 10.63 -27.83
N GLY A 390 29.88 10.97 -28.95
CA GLY A 390 30.05 12.22 -29.71
C GLY A 390 29.77 12.01 -31.21
N GLY A 391 28.99 12.80 -31.95
CA GLY A 391 28.22 14.03 -31.66
C GLY A 391 27.62 14.61 -32.96
N GLY A 392 26.88 15.72 -32.86
CA GLY A 392 26.76 16.75 -33.92
C GLY A 392 25.36 17.07 -34.49
N GLY A 393 24.91 18.33 -34.34
CA GLY A 393 23.83 18.89 -35.19
C GLY A 393 23.08 20.19 -34.76
N ARG A 394 23.70 21.36 -34.98
CA ARG A 394 23.15 22.67 -35.48
C ARG A 394 22.10 23.52 -34.68
N GLY A 395 22.57 24.65 -34.10
CA GLY A 395 22.10 26.08 -34.05
C GLY A 395 20.61 26.51 -33.84
N PRO A 396 20.27 27.82 -33.69
CA PRO A 396 21.11 29.05 -33.63
C PRO A 396 20.90 29.96 -32.39
N ALA A 397 21.67 31.04 -32.33
CA ALA A 397 21.81 32.06 -31.27
C ALA A 397 20.61 33.00 -31.03
N PRO A 398 20.65 33.82 -29.96
CA PRO A 398 20.18 35.20 -30.07
C PRO A 398 21.21 36.23 -29.59
N GLY A 399 21.46 37.20 -30.49
CA GLY A 399 21.35 38.64 -30.25
C GLY A 399 22.05 39.28 -29.05
N ALA A 400 23.14 39.99 -29.34
CA ALA A 400 23.62 41.13 -28.55
C ALA A 400 22.62 42.29 -28.55
N GLY A 401 22.55 43.03 -27.44
CA GLY A 401 21.96 44.37 -27.43
C GLY A 401 21.63 44.90 -26.02
N GLY A 402 22.40 45.90 -25.58
CA GLY A 402 21.85 46.97 -24.74
C GLY A 402 22.42 47.11 -23.34
N ASP A 403 23.55 47.82 -23.25
CA ASP A 403 23.95 48.62 -22.09
C ASP A 403 22.76 49.37 -21.46
N ARG A 404 22.71 49.37 -20.12
CA ARG A 404 22.34 50.57 -19.36
C ARG A 404 22.94 50.51 -17.95
N ARG A 405 23.99 51.30 -17.79
CA ARG A 405 24.51 51.79 -16.50
C ARG A 405 23.39 52.50 -15.75
N PHE A 406 23.29 52.28 -14.45
CA PHE A 406 22.89 53.33 -13.52
C PHE A 406 23.69 53.16 -12.22
N ASP A 407 24.57 54.13 -12.00
CA ASP A 407 25.16 54.50 -10.72
C ASP A 407 24.06 54.79 -9.70
N GLY A 408 24.31 54.44 -8.44
CA GLY A 408 23.40 54.71 -7.34
C GLY A 408 24.02 54.40 -6.00
N GLY A 409 25.03 55.20 -5.63
CA GLY A 409 25.68 55.19 -4.32
C GLY A 409 24.69 55.33 -3.16
N GLY A 410 25.09 54.74 -2.03
CA GLY A 410 24.24 54.58 -0.86
C GLY A 410 24.00 55.85 -0.04
N ARG A 411 23.11 55.70 0.93
CA ARG A 411 23.18 56.34 2.24
C ARG A 411 22.25 55.62 3.21
N ALA A 412 22.81 55.18 4.33
CA ALA A 412 22.09 54.74 5.51
C ALA A 412 21.44 55.94 6.23
N PRO A 413 20.28 55.80 6.86
CA PRO A 413 19.82 56.73 7.88
C PRO A 413 20.17 56.19 9.26
N GLY A 414 20.98 56.96 9.99
CA GLY A 414 21.14 56.82 11.43
C GLY A 414 19.96 57.43 12.18
N ALA A 415 19.72 56.90 13.38
CA ALA A 415 19.04 57.55 14.49
C ALA A 415 20.06 57.70 15.63
N PRO A 416 19.79 58.42 16.74
CA PRO A 416 18.76 59.42 17.04
C PRO A 416 19.34 60.72 17.67
N GLN A 417 18.51 61.75 17.87
CA GLN A 417 18.59 62.67 19.02
C GLN A 417 17.37 63.62 19.09
N ALA A 418 16.55 63.46 20.14
CA ALA A 418 15.85 64.44 20.97
C ALA A 418 14.68 63.76 21.68
#